data_AF-A0A9E2FAG0-F1
#
_entry.id   AF-A0A9E2FAG0-F1
#
_cell.length_a   1.000
_cell.length_b   1.000
_cell.length_c   1.000
_cell.angle_alpha   90.00
_cell.angle_beta   90.00
_cell.angle_gamma   90.00
#
_symmetry.space_group_name_H-M   'P 1'
#
loop_
_entity.id
_entity.type
_entity.pdbx_description
1 polymer ?
#
loop_
_entity_poly.entity_id
_entity_poly.type
_entity_poly.pdbx_seq_one_letter_code
_entity_poly.pdbx_strand_id
1 'polypeptide(L)'
;MTCHGEGGRSTQALTPSLAGQHSFYAITQLFLFREGRRGNPAMSAVAKGMSDDDLRGFSDFIAKLPPPLPPTDATIDAQRMARGVTLVQQNRCASCHGADFSGGKQVPRLAHQREDYLTQTLAEFRAGKRVGYTSAMNDALSGIPPEAIPDLAYYLAHLPKAAP
;
A
#
# COMPACT_ATOMS: atom_id res chain seq x y z
N MET A 1 -13.03 10.88 8.21
CA MET A 1 -11.87 9.95 8.21
C MET A 1 -10.98 10.27 9.40
N THR A 2 -11.17 9.60 10.54
CA THR A 2 -10.45 9.92 11.79
C THR A 2 -9.05 9.27 11.87
N CYS A 3 -8.86 8.08 11.27
CA CYS A 3 -7.58 7.36 11.32
C CYS A 3 -6.71 7.58 10.08
N HIS A 4 -7.33 7.60 8.89
CA HIS A 4 -6.61 7.69 7.60
C HIS A 4 -6.26 9.12 7.16
N GLY A 5 -6.39 10.08 8.09
CA GLY A 5 -6.09 11.49 7.87
C GLY A 5 -7.07 12.24 6.96
N GLU A 6 -6.85 13.54 6.87
CA GLU A 6 -7.65 14.43 6.03
C GLU A 6 -7.46 14.09 4.56
N GLY A 7 -8.56 14.08 3.81
CA GLY A 7 -8.56 13.69 2.40
C GLY A 7 -8.03 12.27 2.13
N GLY A 8 -7.98 11.39 3.14
CA GLY A 8 -7.46 10.02 3.03
C GLY A 8 -5.94 9.92 3.00
N ARG A 9 -5.21 10.95 3.43
CA ARG A 9 -3.75 10.99 3.51
C ARG A 9 -3.33 10.89 4.97
N SER A 10 -2.80 9.73 5.36
CA SER A 10 -2.56 9.42 6.77
C SER A 10 -1.28 10.04 7.31
N THR A 11 -1.39 10.69 8.47
CA THR A 11 -0.26 11.13 9.30
C THR A 11 -0.01 10.19 10.49
N GLN A 12 -0.86 9.20 10.71
CA GLN A 12 -0.78 8.26 11.84
C GLN A 12 0.15 7.08 11.54
N ALA A 13 0.96 6.70 12.54
CA ALA A 13 1.88 5.58 12.44
C ALA A 13 1.17 4.28 12.05
N LEU A 14 1.77 3.53 11.13
CA LEU A 14 1.28 2.23 10.62
C LEU A 14 -0.14 2.26 10.01
N THR A 15 -0.72 3.44 9.81
CA THR A 15 -2.06 3.61 9.24
C THR A 15 -1.91 4.06 7.79
N PRO A 16 -2.38 3.30 6.80
CA PRO A 16 -2.15 3.63 5.39
C PRO A 16 -2.95 4.84 4.95
N SER A 17 -2.40 5.58 3.99
CA SER A 17 -3.18 6.49 3.15
C SER A 17 -4.10 5.69 2.21
N LEU A 18 -5.34 6.14 2.08
CA LEU A 18 -6.38 5.51 1.25
C LEU A 18 -6.69 6.32 -0.01
N ALA A 19 -6.33 7.60 -0.04
CA ALA A 19 -6.66 8.50 -1.13
C ALA A 19 -6.15 7.99 -2.49
N GLY A 20 -7.01 8.02 -3.50
CA GLY A 20 -6.71 7.54 -4.84
C GLY A 20 -6.53 6.03 -4.95
N GLN A 21 -6.74 5.24 -3.90
CA GLN A 21 -6.63 3.79 -4.03
C GLN A 21 -7.76 3.24 -4.92
N HIS A 22 -7.45 2.21 -5.72
CA HIS A 22 -8.41 1.62 -6.65
C HIS A 22 -9.64 1.07 -5.92
N SER A 23 -10.84 1.46 -6.36
CA SER A 23 -12.11 1.06 -5.71
C SER A 23 -12.23 -0.46 -5.59
N PHE A 24 -11.92 -1.20 -6.65
CA PHE A 24 -12.02 -2.67 -6.64
C PHE A 24 -11.02 -3.31 -5.65
N TYR A 25 -9.80 -2.77 -5.52
CA TYR A 25 -8.87 -3.21 -4.48
C TYR A 25 -9.42 -2.88 -3.08
N ALA A 26 -9.90 -1.65 -2.87
CA ALA A 26 -10.38 -1.19 -1.58
C ALA A 26 -11.58 -1.98 -1.06
N ILE A 27 -12.59 -2.20 -1.90
CA ILE A 27 -13.78 -2.99 -1.53
C ILE A 27 -13.39 -4.42 -1.17
N THR A 28 -12.44 -5.01 -1.92
CA THR A 28 -11.91 -6.34 -1.62
C THR A 28 -11.25 -6.36 -0.24
N GLN A 29 -10.43 -5.36 0.09
CA GLN A 29 -9.78 -5.31 1.40
C GLN A 29 -10.77 -5.12 2.55
N LEU A 30 -11.76 -4.24 2.40
CA LEU A 30 -12.79 -4.04 3.42
C LEU A 30 -13.65 -5.27 3.63
N PHE A 31 -14.04 -5.95 2.54
CA PHE A 31 -14.72 -7.23 2.62
C PHE A 31 -13.88 -8.27 3.37
N LEU A 32 -12.58 -8.40 3.04
CA LEU A 32 -11.69 -9.32 3.77
C LEU A 32 -11.57 -8.98 5.27
N PHE A 33 -11.58 -7.70 5.64
CA PHE A 33 -11.60 -7.30 7.05
C PHE A 33 -12.92 -7.65 7.75
N ARG A 34 -14.06 -7.41 7.07
CA ARG A 34 -15.41 -7.72 7.56
C ARG A 34 -15.58 -9.21 7.83
N GLU A 35 -15.14 -10.04 6.88
CA GLU A 35 -15.20 -11.50 6.95
C GLU A 35 -14.08 -12.13 7.80
N GLY A 36 -13.21 -11.32 8.43
CA GLY A 36 -12.12 -11.83 9.26
C GLY A 36 -11.00 -12.55 8.50
N ARG A 37 -10.99 -12.47 7.16
CA ARG A 37 -9.95 -13.04 6.30
C ARG A 37 -8.68 -12.21 6.23
N ARG A 38 -8.75 -10.94 6.62
CA ARG A 38 -7.60 -10.07 6.85
C ARG A 38 -7.63 -9.59 8.30
N GLY A 39 -6.58 -9.90 9.06
CA GLY A 39 -6.52 -9.57 10.48
C GLY A 39 -6.11 -8.12 10.73
N ASN A 40 -7.00 -7.33 11.34
CA ASN A 40 -6.68 -6.08 12.04
C ASN A 40 -7.90 -5.70 12.91
N PRO A 41 -7.81 -5.72 14.25
CA PRO A 41 -8.99 -5.53 15.10
C PRO A 41 -9.73 -4.21 14.85
N ALA A 42 -9.01 -3.11 14.61
CA ALA A 42 -9.60 -1.81 14.35
C ALA A 42 -10.37 -1.79 13.02
N MET A 43 -9.76 -2.26 11.94
CA MET A 43 -10.42 -2.29 10.63
C MET A 43 -11.53 -3.33 10.56
N SER A 44 -11.40 -4.47 11.24
CA SER A 44 -12.48 -5.45 11.36
C SER A 44 -13.68 -4.87 12.14
N ALA A 45 -13.45 -4.09 13.20
CA ALA A 45 -14.53 -3.41 13.92
C ALA A 45 -15.26 -2.39 13.03
N VAL A 46 -14.51 -1.61 12.24
CA VAL A 46 -15.09 -0.66 11.27
C VAL A 46 -15.88 -1.39 10.20
N ALA A 47 -15.28 -2.38 9.54
CA ALA A 47 -15.88 -3.06 8.39
C ALA A 47 -17.10 -3.91 8.78
N LYS A 48 -17.17 -4.43 10.01
CA LYS A 48 -18.35 -5.15 10.54
C LYS A 48 -19.61 -4.29 10.57
N GLY A 49 -19.47 -2.96 10.72
CA GLY A 49 -20.60 -2.04 10.70
C GLY A 49 -21.05 -1.61 9.30
N MET A 50 -20.38 -2.06 8.23
CA MET A 50 -20.63 -1.62 6.86
C MET A 50 -21.49 -2.61 6.08
N SER A 51 -22.57 -2.12 5.47
CA SER A 51 -23.33 -2.85 4.46
C SER A 51 -22.52 -3.00 3.16
N ASP A 52 -22.97 -3.86 2.24
CA ASP A 52 -22.34 -4.00 0.92
C ASP A 52 -22.36 -2.70 0.11
N ASP A 53 -23.41 -1.90 0.28
CA ASP A 53 -23.52 -0.58 -0.35
C ASP A 53 -22.55 0.42 0.26
N ASP A 54 -22.34 0.38 1.58
CA ASP A 54 -21.32 1.20 2.25
C ASP A 54 -19.92 0.83 1.78
N LEU A 55 -19.62 -0.48 1.68
CA LEU A 55 -18.33 -0.97 1.19
C LEU A 55 -18.03 -0.43 -0.21
N ARG A 56 -19.02 -0.49 -1.11
CA ARG A 56 -18.91 0.00 -2.49
C ARG A 56 -18.80 1.52 -2.53
N GLY A 57 -19.73 2.23 -1.89
CA GLY A 57 -19.78 3.68 -1.89
C GLY A 57 -18.52 4.31 -1.30
N PHE A 58 -18.01 3.77 -0.19
CA PHE A 58 -16.76 4.25 0.41
C PHE A 58 -15.56 3.98 -0.50
N SER A 59 -15.48 2.80 -1.12
CA SER A 59 -14.38 2.44 -2.03
C SER A 59 -14.36 3.34 -3.28
N ASP A 60 -15.52 3.64 -3.85
CA ASP A 60 -15.67 4.55 -4.98
C ASP A 60 -15.33 6.00 -4.60
N PHE A 61 -15.69 6.41 -3.38
CA PHE A 61 -15.34 7.73 -2.86
C PHE A 61 -13.83 7.90 -2.73
N ILE A 62 -13.12 6.99 -2.05
CA ILE A 62 -11.68 7.15 -1.84
C ILE A 62 -10.87 7.09 -3.13
N ALA A 63 -11.36 6.33 -4.14
CA ALA A 63 -10.72 6.23 -5.44
C ALA A 63 -10.71 7.56 -6.21
N LYS A 64 -11.64 8.48 -5.91
CA LYS A 64 -11.73 9.81 -6.52
C LYS A 64 -10.91 10.87 -5.78
N LEU A 65 -10.39 10.56 -4.60
CA LEU A 65 -9.56 11.49 -3.84
C LEU A 65 -8.19 11.66 -4.50
N PRO A 66 -7.58 12.85 -4.44
CA PRO A 66 -6.21 13.05 -4.92
C PRO A 66 -5.23 12.12 -4.20
N PRO A 67 -4.38 11.37 -4.93
CA PRO A 67 -3.46 10.42 -4.32
C PRO A 67 -2.44 11.12 -3.41
N PRO A 68 -1.79 10.37 -2.50
CA PRO A 68 -0.69 10.90 -1.69
C PRO A 68 0.38 11.54 -2.57
N LEU A 69 0.92 12.64 -2.08
CA LEU A 69 2.02 13.36 -2.72
C LEU A 69 3.36 12.84 -2.18
N PRO A 70 4.46 13.00 -2.93
CA PRO A 70 5.79 12.79 -2.40
C PRO A 70 6.01 13.63 -1.13
N PRO A 71 6.77 13.14 -0.13
CA PRO A 71 7.18 13.95 1.01
C PRO A 71 7.93 15.21 0.54
N THR A 72 7.50 16.40 0.97
CA THR A 72 8.11 17.68 0.52
C THR A 72 9.37 18.05 1.28
N ASP A 73 9.51 17.59 2.52
CA ASP A 73 10.55 18.04 3.45
C ASP A 73 11.57 16.93 3.77
N ALA A 74 11.51 15.82 3.06
CA ALA A 74 12.40 14.68 3.28
C ALA A 74 13.75 14.93 2.58
N THR A 75 14.84 14.98 3.36
CA THR A 75 16.17 14.74 2.78
C THR A 75 16.19 13.31 2.24
N ILE A 76 16.33 13.19 0.92
CA ILE A 76 16.35 11.90 0.25
C ILE A 76 17.71 11.22 0.48
N ASP A 77 17.67 10.02 1.05
CA ASP A 77 18.82 9.13 1.17
C ASP A 77 19.06 8.44 -0.18
N ALA A 78 20.07 8.94 -0.89
CA ALA A 78 20.44 8.45 -2.22
C ALA A 78 20.84 6.96 -2.22
N GLN A 79 21.45 6.45 -1.15
CA GLN A 79 21.87 5.06 -1.08
C GLN A 79 20.67 4.12 -0.90
N ARG A 80 19.71 4.49 -0.03
CA ARG A 80 18.45 3.75 0.12
C ARG A 80 17.66 3.76 -1.18
N MET A 81 17.58 4.89 -1.87
CA MET A 81 16.94 4.98 -3.20
C MET A 81 17.59 4.04 -4.21
N ALA A 82 18.93 4.02 -4.28
CA ALA A 82 19.67 3.17 -5.20
C ALA A 82 19.47 1.66 -4.93
N ARG A 83 19.43 1.26 -3.66
CA ARG A 83 19.12 -0.13 -3.28
C ARG A 83 17.66 -0.49 -3.58
N GLY A 84 16.72 0.40 -3.25
CA GLY A 84 15.30 0.19 -3.51
C GLY A 84 14.95 0.08 -5.00
N VAL A 85 15.52 0.93 -5.87
CA VAL A 85 15.29 0.82 -7.32
C VAL A 85 15.85 -0.50 -7.89
N THR A 86 17.01 -0.94 -7.39
CA THR A 86 17.60 -2.22 -7.77
C THR A 86 16.68 -3.38 -7.40
N LEU A 87 16.16 -3.40 -6.17
CA LEU A 87 15.22 -4.42 -5.70
C LEU A 87 13.94 -4.45 -6.53
N VAL A 88 13.37 -3.29 -6.83
CA VAL A 88 12.18 -3.15 -7.67
C VAL A 88 12.38 -3.74 -9.07
N GLN A 89 13.54 -3.48 -9.68
CA GLN A 89 13.86 -3.95 -11.03
C GLN A 89 14.11 -5.46 -11.05
N GLN A 90 14.94 -5.95 -10.13
CA GLN A 90 15.29 -7.37 -10.01
C GLN A 90 14.05 -8.25 -9.78
N ASN A 91 13.12 -7.79 -8.94
CA ASN A 91 11.89 -8.51 -8.62
C ASN A 91 10.71 -8.14 -9.53
N ARG A 92 10.95 -7.35 -10.59
CA ARG A 92 9.98 -6.98 -11.62
C ARG A 92 8.67 -6.40 -11.04
N CYS A 93 8.74 -5.63 -9.95
CA CYS A 93 7.55 -5.17 -9.22
C CYS A 93 6.60 -4.33 -10.11
N ALA A 94 7.17 -3.56 -11.03
CA ALA A 94 6.43 -2.73 -11.98
C ALA A 94 5.56 -3.53 -12.97
N SER A 95 5.84 -4.83 -13.17
CA SER A 95 5.03 -5.68 -14.06
C SER A 95 3.58 -5.83 -13.58
N CYS A 96 3.36 -5.75 -12.26
CA CYS A 96 2.03 -5.80 -11.65
C CYS A 96 1.58 -4.43 -11.16
N HIS A 97 2.48 -3.67 -10.52
CA HIS A 97 2.13 -2.39 -9.88
C HIS A 97 2.19 -1.18 -10.83
N GLY A 98 2.56 -1.36 -12.09
CA GLY A 98 2.75 -0.28 -13.05
C GLY A 98 4.11 0.40 -12.91
N ALA A 99 4.54 1.08 -13.97
CA ALA A 99 5.84 1.77 -14.02
C ALA A 99 5.98 2.89 -12.99
N ASP A 100 4.86 3.53 -12.65
CA ASP A 100 4.76 4.62 -11.67
C ASP A 100 4.25 4.15 -10.29
N PHE A 101 4.07 2.84 -10.10
CA PHE A 101 3.50 2.25 -8.89
C PHE A 101 2.10 2.76 -8.53
N SER A 102 1.35 3.29 -9.50
CA SER A 102 -0.06 3.68 -9.34
C SER A 102 -0.99 2.47 -9.20
N GLY A 103 -0.52 1.26 -9.52
CA GLY A 103 -1.29 0.03 -9.44
C GLY A 103 -2.28 -0.14 -10.59
N GLY A 104 -3.26 -1.01 -10.39
CA GLY A 104 -4.36 -1.26 -11.31
C GLY A 104 -5.60 -1.71 -10.56
N LYS A 105 -6.69 -2.09 -11.25
CA LYS A 105 -7.99 -2.40 -10.61
C LYS A 105 -7.87 -3.31 -9.37
N GLN A 106 -7.12 -4.41 -9.47
CA GLN A 106 -6.90 -5.36 -8.38
C GLN A 106 -5.56 -5.17 -7.65
N VAL A 107 -4.64 -4.38 -8.21
CA VAL A 107 -3.28 -4.22 -7.70
C VAL A 107 -3.16 -2.85 -7.02
N PRO A 108 -2.78 -2.78 -5.74
CA PRO A 108 -2.81 -1.50 -5.04
C PRO A 108 -1.81 -0.50 -5.60
N ARG A 109 -2.18 0.79 -5.54
CA ARG A 109 -1.22 1.89 -5.55
C ARG A 109 -0.25 1.71 -4.39
N LEU A 110 1.05 1.73 -4.69
CA LEU A 110 2.13 1.75 -3.70
C LEU A 110 2.82 3.11 -3.65
N ALA A 111 2.76 3.88 -4.74
CA ALA A 111 3.39 5.19 -4.85
C ALA A 111 2.99 6.11 -3.70
N HIS A 112 4.01 6.65 -3.02
CA HIS A 112 3.86 7.63 -1.93
C HIS A 112 3.00 7.13 -0.76
N GLN A 113 2.87 5.82 -0.62
CA GLN A 113 2.34 5.23 0.60
C GLN A 113 3.35 5.44 1.74
N ARG A 114 2.87 5.47 2.99
CA ARG A 114 3.77 5.63 4.12
C ARG A 114 4.81 4.51 4.21
N GLU A 115 6.06 4.89 4.46
CA GLU A 115 7.20 3.98 4.58
C GLU A 115 7.00 2.95 5.71
N ASP A 116 6.50 3.39 6.87
CA ASP A 116 6.29 2.53 8.04
C ASP A 116 5.27 1.41 7.75
N TYR A 117 4.13 1.78 7.16
CA TYR A 117 3.10 0.84 6.73
C TYR A 117 3.60 -0.10 5.63
N LEU A 118 4.36 0.42 4.65
CA LEU A 118 4.95 -0.41 3.59
C LEU A 118 5.96 -1.40 4.18
N THR A 119 6.86 -0.94 5.05
CA THR A 119 7.87 -1.78 5.71
C THR A 119 7.20 -2.94 6.43
N GLN A 120 6.20 -2.66 7.26
CA GLN A 120 5.44 -3.69 7.96
C GLN A 120 4.72 -4.62 6.98
N THR A 121 3.96 -4.06 6.04
CA THR A 121 3.15 -4.85 5.10
C THR A 121 4.00 -5.79 4.25
N LEU A 122 5.12 -5.29 3.71
CA LEU A 122 6.05 -6.08 2.90
C LEU A 122 6.72 -7.18 3.73
N ALA A 123 7.13 -6.88 4.96
CA ALA A 123 7.68 -7.87 5.88
C ALA A 123 6.66 -8.97 6.22
N GLU A 124 5.38 -8.63 6.42
CA GLU A 124 4.31 -9.58 6.68
C GLU A 124 4.03 -10.50 5.49
N PHE A 125 3.99 -9.96 4.27
CA PHE A 125 3.84 -10.77 3.06
C PHE A 125 5.04 -11.71 2.86
N ARG A 126 6.26 -11.17 2.99
CA ARG A 126 7.49 -11.96 2.92
C ARG A 126 7.47 -13.14 3.91
N ALA A 127 7.04 -12.90 5.14
CA ALA A 127 6.98 -13.91 6.19
C ALA A 127 5.75 -14.83 6.12
N GLY A 128 4.87 -14.67 5.12
CA GLY A 128 3.62 -15.43 5.01
C GLY A 128 2.56 -15.09 6.08
N LYS A 129 2.81 -14.09 6.93
CA LYS A 129 1.88 -13.67 8.00
C LYS A 129 0.67 -12.92 7.45
N ARG A 130 0.84 -12.27 6.29
CA ARG A 130 -0.23 -11.64 5.54
C ARG A 130 -0.39 -12.35 4.21
N VAL A 131 -1.62 -12.70 3.90
CA VAL A 131 -2.00 -13.34 2.63
C VAL A 131 -2.84 -12.35 1.85
N GLY A 132 -2.56 -12.23 0.56
CA GLY A 132 -3.38 -11.45 -0.36
C GLY A 132 -4.68 -12.19 -0.70
N TYR A 133 -5.45 -11.66 -1.64
CA TYR A 133 -6.48 -12.46 -2.30
C TYR A 133 -5.85 -13.50 -3.26
N THR A 134 -4.56 -13.34 -3.59
CA THR A 134 -3.66 -14.31 -4.26
C THR A 134 -2.35 -14.46 -3.48
N SER A 135 -1.55 -15.48 -3.81
CA SER A 135 -0.18 -15.65 -3.27
C SER A 135 0.86 -14.75 -3.91
N ALA A 136 0.51 -14.01 -4.98
CA ALA A 136 1.47 -13.32 -5.83
C ALA A 136 2.45 -12.40 -5.08
N MET A 137 1.98 -11.68 -4.05
CA MET A 137 2.85 -10.83 -3.23
C MET A 137 3.74 -11.61 -2.27
N ASN A 138 3.27 -12.74 -1.75
CA ASN A 138 4.09 -13.63 -0.93
C ASN A 138 5.23 -14.21 -1.79
N ASP A 139 4.89 -14.69 -2.99
CA ASP A 139 5.84 -15.28 -3.93
C ASP A 139 6.88 -14.25 -4.39
N ALA A 140 6.44 -13.05 -4.76
CA ALA A 140 7.31 -11.96 -5.21
C ALA A 140 8.29 -11.46 -4.13
N LEU A 141 7.93 -11.58 -2.85
CA LEU A 141 8.76 -11.12 -1.73
C LEU A 141 9.59 -12.24 -1.09
N SER A 142 9.24 -13.51 -1.33
CA SER A 142 9.86 -14.68 -0.70
C SER A 142 11.40 -14.70 -0.77
N GLY A 143 11.95 -14.29 -1.92
CA GLY A 143 13.40 -14.27 -2.19
C GLY A 143 14.13 -13.00 -1.74
N ILE A 144 13.41 -11.97 -1.27
CA ILE A 144 14.03 -10.72 -0.82
C ILE A 144 14.57 -10.92 0.61
N PRO A 145 15.82 -10.52 0.93
CA PRO A 145 16.33 -10.57 2.30
C PRO A 145 15.52 -9.68 3.26
N PRO A 146 15.27 -10.08 4.52
CA PRO A 146 14.49 -9.26 5.47
C PRO A 146 15.05 -7.85 5.65
N GLU A 147 16.37 -7.71 5.67
CA GLU A 147 17.11 -6.46 5.83
C GLU A 147 16.97 -5.52 4.61
N ALA A 148 16.54 -6.03 3.46
CA ALA A 148 16.31 -5.25 2.25
C ALA A 148 14.89 -4.65 2.18
N ILE A 149 13.96 -5.14 3.00
CA ILE A 149 12.56 -4.65 3.02
C ILE A 149 12.45 -3.14 3.32
N PRO A 150 13.20 -2.58 4.29
CA PRO A 150 13.15 -1.14 4.55
C PRO A 150 13.59 -0.28 3.36
N ASP A 151 14.52 -0.74 2.52
CA ASP A 151 14.95 0.01 1.34
C ASP A 151 13.91 -0.03 0.21
N LEU A 152 13.24 -1.18 0.04
CA LEU A 152 12.11 -1.31 -0.88
C LEU A 152 10.95 -0.38 -0.47
N ALA A 153 10.61 -0.38 0.83
CA ALA A 153 9.57 0.50 1.37
C ALA A 153 9.94 1.99 1.22
N TYR A 154 11.21 2.34 1.48
CA TYR A 154 11.72 3.70 1.33
C TYR A 154 11.54 4.21 -0.09
N TYR A 155 11.98 3.44 -1.07
CA TYR A 155 11.90 3.82 -2.48
C TYR A 155 10.46 4.06 -2.94
N LEU A 156 9.52 3.18 -2.57
CA LEU A 156 8.11 3.31 -2.92
C LEU A 156 7.43 4.52 -2.23
N ALA A 157 7.83 4.82 -1.00
CA ALA A 157 7.34 5.98 -0.25
C ALA A 157 7.90 7.32 -0.80
N HIS A 158 9.10 7.30 -1.35
CA HIS A 158 9.85 8.48 -1.79
C HIS A 158 10.08 8.52 -3.31
N LEU A 159 9.18 7.91 -4.09
CA LEU A 159 9.30 7.92 -5.55
C LEU A 159 9.49 9.35 -6.05
N PRO A 160 10.48 9.58 -6.94
CA PRO A 160 10.69 10.90 -7.50
C PRO A 160 9.42 11.35 -8.24
N LYS A 161 9.19 12.67 -8.27
CA LYS A 161 8.13 13.23 -9.11
C LYS A 161 8.34 12.72 -10.54
N ALA A 162 7.30 12.13 -11.14
CA ALA A 162 7.36 11.70 -12.53
C ALA A 162 7.80 12.89 -13.39
N ALA A 163 8.73 12.65 -14.32
CA ALA A 163 9.08 13.66 -15.30
C ALA A 163 7.82 14.06 -16.10
N PRO A 164 7.61 15.36 -16.37
CA PRO A 164 6.42 15.85 -17.07
C PRO A 164 6.27 15.27 -18.48
#